data_AF-A0A1H6CGD0-F1
#
_entry.id   AF-A0A1H6CGD0-F1
#
_cell.length_a   1.000
_cell.length_b   1.000
_cell.length_c   1.000
_cell.angle_alpha   90.00
_cell.angle_beta   90.00
_cell.angle_gamma   90.00
#
_symmetry.space_group_name_H-M   'P 1'
#
loop_
_entity.id
_entity.type
_entity.pdbx_description
1 polymer ?
#
loop_
_entity_poly.entity_id
_entity_poly.type
_entity_poly.pdbx_seq_one_letter_code
_entity_poly.pdbx_strand_id
1 'polypeptide(L)'
;MDPFNLGNELKKLKEVKSADMAISSLVRSRLDETYASLPDRASTRMHKPKSRLRRIASVTSAAVIVGAALFASGFVSPVMASSIKSIPILGSLFSSIEGDIGLRNAGDLGLASPVNKEVFYKDVKLEVTETVFDGSRAAFLLKVSAPNLRDGKYNNGKKTVNLNNAIDNVIFSVDGKRQGDPGSILKGGFFAGAGEANPDMLIFEEVLDTSGSRSVPDSFNAEVTLVLDGIDHEFKLDVPFRKSTDRIVNRNPNSAVTKDELTFSVSALQATPLTTRIYSSIALDKVSALNVKEENRLRRIGIAVFDDQGRQLPSLNGDGVYEGNRLNFDNRYASTPGKTGYLVLKPFVIKDDFTEKVHEDQYIKGLEMKIDVHAAD
;
A
#
# COMPACT_ATOMS: atom_id res chain seq x y z
N MET A 1 13.00 10.20 42.17
CA MET A 1 12.37 8.97 41.63
C MET A 1 13.02 7.80 42.33
N ASP A 2 12.22 6.99 43.01
CA ASP A 2 12.65 5.97 43.97
C ASP A 2 12.88 4.62 43.24
N PRO A 3 14.08 4.00 43.32
CA PRO A 3 14.41 2.81 42.53
C PRO A 3 13.81 1.49 43.06
N PHE A 4 12.95 1.53 44.09
CA PHE A 4 12.43 0.32 44.75
C PHE A 4 10.96 -0.03 44.47
N ASN A 5 10.44 0.22 43.27
CA ASN A 5 9.07 -0.21 42.92
C ASN A 5 8.93 -1.01 41.61
N LEU A 6 10.05 -1.45 41.02
CA LEU A 6 10.05 -2.25 39.79
C LEU A 6 9.33 -3.60 39.96
N GLY A 7 9.38 -4.19 41.15
CA GLY A 7 8.79 -5.50 41.45
C GLY A 7 7.26 -5.50 41.42
N ASN A 8 6.62 -4.40 41.84
CA ASN A 8 5.16 -4.28 41.83
C ASN A 8 4.62 -3.87 40.46
N GLU A 9 5.36 -3.06 39.70
CA GLU A 9 5.01 -2.76 38.29
C GLU A 9 5.12 -4.00 37.40
N LEU A 10 6.15 -4.83 37.58
CA LEU A 10 6.29 -6.10 36.84
C LEU A 10 5.20 -7.11 37.20
N LYS A 11 4.71 -7.12 38.45
CA LYS A 11 3.57 -7.96 38.87
C LYS A 11 2.25 -7.47 38.26
N LYS A 12 2.01 -6.15 38.26
CA LYS A 12 0.85 -5.55 37.57
C LYS A 12 0.89 -5.77 36.05
N LEU A 13 2.05 -5.67 35.42
CA LEU A 13 2.22 -5.97 33.99
C LEU A 13 2.02 -7.46 33.67
N LYS A 14 2.38 -8.36 34.58
CA LYS A 14 2.08 -9.81 34.46
C LYS A 14 0.60 -10.09 34.62
N GLU A 15 -0.07 -9.51 35.61
CA GLU A 15 -1.51 -9.72 35.85
C GLU A 15 -2.37 -9.11 34.73
N VAL A 16 -2.00 -7.93 34.19
CA VAL A 16 -2.70 -7.29 33.07
C VAL A 16 -2.47 -8.02 31.74
N LYS A 17 -1.27 -8.58 31.48
CA LYS A 17 -1.02 -9.40 30.27
C LYS A 17 -1.60 -10.82 30.33
N SER A 18 -1.90 -11.33 31.53
CA SER A 18 -2.48 -12.67 31.70
C SER A 18 -4.00 -12.69 31.58
N ALA A 19 -4.65 -11.53 31.70
CA ALA A 19 -6.10 -11.43 31.75
C ALA A 19 -6.80 -11.41 30.38
N ASP A 20 -6.06 -11.29 29.26
CA ASP A 20 -6.69 -11.15 27.93
C ASP A 20 -6.07 -11.98 26.80
N MET A 21 -5.31 -13.02 27.14
CA MET A 21 -4.98 -14.08 26.18
C MET A 21 -5.62 -15.37 26.66
N ALA A 22 -6.90 -15.53 26.33
CA ALA A 22 -7.54 -16.84 26.39
C ALA A 22 -6.82 -17.76 25.40
N ILE A 23 -5.78 -18.45 25.87
CA ILE A 23 -5.17 -19.57 25.16
C ILE A 23 -6.32 -20.51 24.81
N SER A 24 -6.56 -20.71 23.51
CA SER A 24 -7.60 -21.61 23.01
C SER A 24 -7.50 -22.93 23.77
N SER A 25 -8.65 -23.48 24.19
CA SER A 25 -8.73 -24.74 24.93
C SER A 25 -7.96 -25.87 24.24
N LEU A 26 -7.85 -25.81 22.91
CA LEU A 26 -7.04 -26.73 22.11
C LEU A 26 -5.54 -26.55 22.34
N VAL A 27 -5.03 -25.33 22.34
CA VAL A 27 -3.61 -25.04 22.60
C VAL A 27 -3.26 -25.42 24.04
N ARG A 28 -4.17 -25.17 24.98
CA ARG A 28 -4.02 -25.53 26.39
C ARG A 28 -3.98 -27.06 26.57
N SER A 29 -4.92 -27.77 25.95
CA SER A 29 -4.96 -29.23 25.95
C SER A 29 -3.70 -29.85 25.35
N ARG A 30 -3.17 -29.31 24.24
CA ARG A 30 -1.94 -29.81 23.61
C ARG A 30 -0.69 -29.56 24.45
N LEU A 31 -0.62 -28.41 25.13
CA LEU A 31 0.45 -28.15 26.09
C LEU A 31 0.38 -29.13 27.27
N ASP A 32 -0.81 -29.35 27.83
CA ASP A 32 -1.00 -30.27 28.95
C ASP A 32 -0.64 -31.72 28.58
N GLU A 33 -1.05 -32.16 27.39
CA GLU A 33 -0.70 -33.49 26.85
C GLU A 33 0.82 -33.63 26.63
N THR A 34 1.47 -32.57 26.15
CA THR A 34 2.92 -32.53 25.94
C THR A 34 3.66 -32.55 27.28
N TYR A 35 3.21 -31.77 28.27
CA TYR A 35 3.80 -31.78 29.62
C TYR A 35 3.62 -33.14 30.31
N ALA A 36 2.48 -33.79 30.13
CA ALA A 36 2.23 -35.14 30.66
C ALA A 36 3.09 -36.21 29.97
N SER A 37 3.52 -35.97 28.72
CA SER A 37 4.38 -36.90 27.96
C SER A 37 5.88 -36.76 28.27
N LEU A 38 6.28 -35.76 29.06
CA LEU A 38 7.67 -35.60 29.49
C LEU A 38 8.00 -36.64 30.57
N PRO A 39 9.06 -37.46 30.39
CA PRO A 39 9.40 -38.48 31.37
C PRO A 39 9.90 -37.85 32.67
N ASP A 40 9.30 -38.26 33.79
CA ASP A 40 9.74 -37.92 35.14
C ASP A 40 11.20 -38.38 35.36
N ARG A 41 12.13 -37.43 35.46
CA ARG A 41 13.50 -37.72 35.87
C ARG A 41 13.55 -37.90 37.39
N ALA A 42 13.11 -39.07 37.85
CA ALA A 42 13.43 -39.56 39.18
C ALA A 42 14.93 -39.89 39.27
N SER A 43 15.59 -39.28 40.24
CA SER A 43 16.99 -39.44 40.58
C SER A 43 17.28 -40.85 41.13
N THR A 44 18.19 -41.59 40.48
CA THR A 44 18.83 -42.75 41.10
C THR A 44 20.35 -42.71 40.89
N ARG A 45 21.07 -42.71 42.02
CA ARG A 45 22.53 -42.86 42.11
C ARG A 45 22.89 -44.33 41.89
N MET A 46 23.88 -44.62 41.04
CA MET A 46 24.81 -45.74 41.22
C MET A 46 26.19 -45.43 40.61
N HIS A 47 27.23 -45.94 41.28
CA HIS A 47 28.66 -45.70 41.07
C HIS A 47 29.23 -46.34 39.77
N LYS A 48 29.96 -45.52 38.99
CA LYS A 48 31.26 -45.67 38.26
C LYS A 48 31.84 -47.09 37.90
N PRO A 49 32.78 -47.23 36.91
CA PRO A 49 33.36 -46.22 35.98
C PRO A 49 33.73 -46.69 34.53
N LYS A 50 34.28 -45.72 33.77
CA LYS A 50 35.16 -45.80 32.57
C LYS A 50 34.54 -46.11 31.20
N SER A 51 34.28 -45.03 30.45
CA SER A 51 34.74 -44.86 29.06
C SER A 51 34.45 -43.42 28.63
N ARG A 52 35.50 -42.60 28.51
CA ARG A 52 35.42 -41.19 28.06
C ARG A 52 35.45 -41.15 26.53
N LEU A 53 34.40 -41.61 25.83
CA LEU A 53 34.18 -41.25 24.41
C LEU A 53 32.84 -41.78 23.90
N ARG A 54 31.69 -41.18 24.27
CA ARG A 54 30.38 -41.36 23.57
C ARG A 54 29.24 -40.51 24.15
N ARG A 55 29.50 -39.26 24.55
CA ARG A 55 28.48 -38.43 25.22
C ARG A 55 28.20 -37.10 24.54
N ILE A 56 28.09 -37.10 23.20
CA ILE A 56 27.57 -35.96 22.41
C ILE A 56 26.71 -36.47 21.25
N ALA A 57 25.73 -37.36 21.49
CA ALA A 57 24.85 -37.82 20.41
C ALA A 57 23.40 -38.13 20.82
N SER A 58 22.92 -37.74 22.01
CA SER A 58 21.65 -38.29 22.51
C SER A 58 20.74 -37.32 23.25
N VAL A 59 20.81 -36.01 22.96
CA VAL A 59 19.85 -35.03 23.53
C VAL A 59 19.19 -34.13 22.48
N THR A 60 19.76 -34.00 21.27
CA THR A 60 19.18 -33.15 20.21
C THR A 60 18.03 -33.81 19.43
N SER A 61 17.86 -35.13 19.54
CA SER A 61 16.93 -35.88 18.68
C SER A 61 15.46 -35.75 19.09
N ALA A 62 15.14 -35.63 20.39
CA ALA A 62 13.75 -35.65 20.84
C ALA A 62 12.99 -34.34 20.50
N ALA A 63 13.63 -33.17 20.65
CA ALA A 63 13.00 -31.88 20.35
C ALA A 63 12.75 -31.68 18.84
N VAL A 64 13.66 -32.18 17.99
CA VAL A 64 13.50 -32.12 16.53
C VAL A 64 12.43 -33.10 16.04
N ILE A 65 12.33 -34.29 16.63
CA ILE A 65 11.30 -35.28 16.28
C ILE A 65 9.91 -34.84 16.75
N VAL A 66 9.79 -34.28 17.96
CA VAL A 66 8.51 -33.74 18.47
C VAL A 66 8.10 -32.49 17.69
N GLY A 67 9.05 -31.59 17.37
CA GLY A 67 8.79 -30.45 16.51
C GLY A 67 8.31 -30.86 15.12
N ALA A 68 9.02 -31.77 14.45
CA ALA A 68 8.64 -32.27 13.12
C ALA A 68 7.32 -33.04 13.12
N ALA A 69 7.01 -33.82 14.17
CA ALA A 69 5.74 -34.54 14.29
C ALA A 69 4.54 -33.60 14.54
N LEU A 70 4.74 -32.51 15.27
CA LEU A 70 3.73 -31.46 15.46
C LEU A 70 3.46 -30.67 14.17
N PHE A 71 4.49 -30.42 13.35
CA PHE A 71 4.32 -29.73 12.05
C PHE A 71 3.84 -30.66 10.92
N ALA A 72 4.19 -31.95 10.93
CA ALA A 72 3.81 -32.89 9.86
C ALA A 72 2.35 -33.40 10.00
N SER A 73 1.77 -33.41 11.21
CA SER A 73 0.40 -33.89 11.43
C SER A 73 -0.69 -32.82 11.16
N GLY A 74 -0.30 -31.55 10.98
CA GLY A 74 -1.23 -30.44 10.70
C GLY A 74 -1.77 -30.37 9.27
N PHE A 75 -1.27 -31.21 8.34
CA PHE A 75 -1.57 -31.09 6.91
C PHE A 75 -2.70 -32.01 6.38
N VAL A 76 -3.47 -32.67 7.24
CA VAL A 76 -4.45 -33.69 6.78
C VAL A 76 -5.92 -33.39 7.10
N SER A 77 -6.26 -32.20 7.64
CA SER A 77 -7.66 -31.83 7.87
C SER A 77 -8.03 -30.53 7.17
N PRO A 78 -8.97 -30.56 6.19
CA PRO A 78 -9.55 -29.36 5.57
C PRO A 78 -10.12 -28.37 6.59
N VAL A 79 -10.54 -28.86 7.77
CA VAL A 79 -11.10 -28.02 8.85
C VAL A 79 -10.01 -27.18 9.52
N MET A 80 -8.78 -27.67 9.62
CA MET A 80 -7.66 -26.93 10.23
C MET A 80 -7.07 -25.86 9.29
N ALA A 81 -7.07 -26.12 7.98
CA ALA A 81 -6.67 -25.14 6.97
C ALA A 81 -7.52 -23.86 7.03
N SER A 82 -8.81 -23.99 7.36
CA SER A 82 -9.71 -22.84 7.54
C SER A 82 -9.37 -21.96 8.77
N SER A 83 -8.76 -22.54 9.81
CA SER A 83 -8.41 -21.83 11.05
C SER A 83 -7.04 -21.13 10.98
N ILE A 84 -6.16 -21.56 10.06
CA ILE A 84 -4.89 -20.88 9.76
C ILE A 84 -5.11 -19.63 8.88
N LYS A 85 -6.24 -19.53 8.16
CA LYS A 85 -6.58 -18.35 7.32
C LYS A 85 -6.66 -17.01 8.08
N SER A 86 -6.67 -17.03 9.41
CA SER A 86 -6.82 -15.84 10.26
C SER A 86 -5.58 -15.51 11.09
N ILE A 87 -4.40 -16.03 10.76
CA ILE A 87 -3.17 -15.54 11.39
C ILE A 87 -2.91 -14.12 10.87
N PRO A 88 -2.88 -13.08 11.73
CA PRO A 88 -2.48 -11.75 11.31
C PRO A 88 -1.04 -11.83 10.80
N ILE A 89 -0.81 -11.47 9.54
CA ILE A 89 0.55 -11.26 9.04
C ILE A 89 1.15 -10.15 9.92
N LEU A 90 2.25 -10.45 10.61
CA LEU A 90 2.94 -9.47 11.44
C LEU A 90 3.62 -8.44 10.51
N GLY A 91 2.93 -7.33 10.26
CA GLY A 91 3.37 -6.25 9.37
C GLY A 91 2.61 -6.23 8.05
N SER A 92 2.43 -5.02 7.50
CA SER A 92 1.74 -4.82 6.22
C SER A 92 2.68 -5.03 5.03
N LEU A 93 2.22 -5.76 4.01
CA LEU A 93 2.95 -5.95 2.75
C LEU A 93 3.19 -4.63 2.02
N PHE A 94 2.31 -3.63 2.19
CA PHE A 94 2.54 -2.29 1.62
C PHE A 94 3.86 -1.65 2.09
N SER A 95 4.35 -1.96 3.30
CA SER A 95 5.64 -1.44 3.79
C SER A 95 6.85 -1.86 2.94
N SER A 96 6.71 -2.96 2.19
CA SER A 96 7.75 -3.53 1.33
C SER A 96 7.61 -3.17 -0.15
N ILE A 97 6.60 -2.37 -0.51
CA ILE A 97 6.35 -1.97 -1.89
C ILE A 97 7.40 -0.98 -2.37
N GLU A 98 7.86 -1.14 -3.60
CA GLU A 98 8.76 -0.20 -4.26
C GLU A 98 7.97 0.79 -5.13
N GLY A 99 8.51 1.99 -5.37
CA GLY A 99 7.94 2.95 -6.31
C GLY A 99 6.81 3.84 -5.78
N ASP A 100 6.17 3.50 -4.65
CA ASP A 100 5.18 4.36 -4.01
C ASP A 100 5.41 4.53 -2.49
N ILE A 101 5.94 5.68 -2.10
CA ILE A 101 6.20 6.00 -0.69
C ILE A 101 4.89 6.21 0.10
N GLY A 102 3.82 6.68 -0.53
CA GLY A 102 2.52 6.87 0.14
C GLY A 102 1.90 5.54 0.56
N LEU A 103 1.99 4.52 -0.30
CA LEU A 103 1.55 3.16 0.03
C LEU A 103 2.44 2.53 1.11
N ARG A 104 3.77 2.69 1.03
CA ARG A 104 4.68 2.24 2.10
C ARG A 104 4.35 2.86 3.44
N ASN A 105 4.14 4.17 3.47
CA ASN A 105 3.71 4.90 4.66
C ASN A 105 2.40 4.34 5.21
N ALA A 106 1.46 3.94 4.34
CA ALA A 106 0.23 3.31 4.79
C ALA A 106 0.48 1.99 5.52
N GLY A 107 1.41 1.17 5.03
CA GLY A 107 1.84 -0.05 5.70
C GLY A 107 2.51 0.24 7.04
N ASP A 108 3.47 1.17 7.05
CA ASP A 108 4.24 1.55 8.25
C ASP A 108 3.36 2.17 9.35
N LEU A 109 2.32 2.91 8.96
CA LEU A 109 1.37 3.54 9.88
C LEU A 109 0.20 2.62 10.28
N GLY A 110 0.15 1.38 9.76
CA GLY A 110 -0.93 0.44 10.04
C GLY A 110 -2.29 0.88 9.48
N LEU A 111 -2.30 1.63 8.38
CA LEU A 111 -3.49 2.11 7.68
C LEU A 111 -4.01 1.09 6.65
N ALA A 112 -3.20 0.09 6.30
CA ALA A 112 -3.62 -1.02 5.45
C ALA A 112 -4.48 -2.03 6.22
N SER A 113 -5.45 -2.60 5.53
CA SER A 113 -6.32 -3.66 6.04
C SER A 113 -6.00 -4.98 5.34
N PRO A 114 -5.72 -6.07 6.08
CA PRO A 114 -5.55 -7.39 5.49
C PRO A 114 -6.86 -7.87 4.88
N VAL A 115 -6.75 -8.53 3.73
CA VAL A 115 -7.85 -9.13 2.99
C VAL A 115 -7.45 -10.57 2.66
N ASN A 116 -8.42 -11.48 2.71
CA ASN A 116 -8.22 -12.89 2.38
C ASN A 116 -9.25 -13.33 1.35
N LYS A 117 -9.28 -12.63 0.22
CA LYS A 117 -10.19 -12.90 -0.89
C LYS A 117 -9.37 -13.53 -2.01
N GLU A 118 -9.75 -14.71 -2.43
CA GLU A 118 -9.03 -15.47 -3.44
C GLU A 118 -10.00 -16.05 -4.46
N VAL A 119 -9.53 -16.16 -5.70
CA VAL A 119 -10.21 -16.83 -6.80
C VAL A 119 -9.23 -17.73 -7.52
N PHE A 120 -9.77 -18.80 -8.08
CA PHE A 120 -8.99 -19.85 -8.71
C PHE A 120 -9.60 -20.23 -10.05
N TYR A 121 -8.73 -20.45 -11.02
CA TYR A 121 -9.09 -21.10 -12.26
C TYR A 121 -7.94 -22.01 -12.69
N LYS A 122 -8.23 -23.31 -12.77
CA LYS A 122 -7.24 -24.37 -13.01
C LYS A 122 -6.10 -24.29 -11.97
N ASP A 123 -4.87 -24.09 -12.43
CA ASP A 123 -3.64 -23.99 -11.65
C ASP A 123 -3.23 -22.54 -11.33
N VAL A 124 -4.08 -21.56 -11.69
CA VAL A 124 -3.85 -20.15 -11.40
C VAL A 124 -4.72 -19.68 -10.25
N LYS A 125 -4.08 -19.04 -9.27
CA LYS A 125 -4.68 -18.41 -8.10
C LYS A 125 -4.39 -16.92 -8.11
N LEU A 126 -5.43 -16.12 -7.88
CA LEU A 126 -5.32 -14.69 -7.59
C LEU A 126 -5.82 -14.43 -6.17
N GLU A 127 -5.04 -13.72 -5.37
CA GLU A 127 -5.34 -13.45 -3.96
C GLU A 127 -5.16 -11.96 -3.65
N VAL A 128 -6.23 -11.32 -3.22
CA VAL A 128 -6.21 -9.95 -2.69
C VAL A 128 -5.76 -10.03 -1.25
N THR A 129 -4.54 -9.54 -0.97
CA THR A 129 -3.87 -9.72 0.33
C THR A 129 -4.07 -8.54 1.26
N GLU A 130 -4.05 -7.31 0.75
CA GLU A 130 -4.21 -6.09 1.53
C GLU A 130 -4.91 -5.00 0.72
N THR A 131 -5.63 -4.13 1.40
CA THR A 131 -6.29 -2.94 0.84
C THR A 131 -5.95 -1.72 1.66
N VAL A 132 -5.95 -0.55 1.03
CA VAL A 132 -5.91 0.74 1.71
C VAL A 132 -6.78 1.75 0.97
N PHE A 133 -7.44 2.62 1.71
CA PHE A 133 -8.30 3.65 1.15
C PHE A 133 -8.28 4.90 2.03
N ASP A 134 -7.88 6.05 1.49
CA ASP A 134 -7.69 7.30 2.25
C ASP A 134 -8.81 8.35 2.10
N GLY A 135 -9.88 8.01 1.38
CA GLY A 135 -10.96 8.93 1.01
C GLY A 135 -10.88 9.43 -0.44
N SER A 136 -9.68 9.43 -1.04
CA SER A 136 -9.41 9.96 -2.39
C SER A 136 -8.72 8.97 -3.32
N ARG A 137 -8.02 7.99 -2.73
CA ARG A 137 -7.22 6.98 -3.39
C ARG A 137 -7.45 5.64 -2.70
N ALA A 138 -7.76 4.62 -3.47
CA ALA A 138 -7.89 3.24 -3.03
C ALA A 138 -6.80 2.39 -3.71
N ALA A 139 -6.18 1.48 -2.98
CA ALA A 139 -5.18 0.57 -3.54
C ALA A 139 -5.25 -0.81 -2.89
N PHE A 140 -4.92 -1.85 -3.64
CA PHE A 140 -4.81 -3.21 -3.11
C PHE A 140 -3.67 -3.98 -3.74
N LEU A 141 -3.23 -5.00 -3.02
CA LEU A 141 -2.20 -5.92 -3.46
C LEU A 141 -2.84 -7.22 -3.94
N LEU A 142 -2.43 -7.65 -5.12
CA LEU A 142 -2.85 -8.90 -5.73
C LEU A 142 -1.66 -9.83 -5.87
N LYS A 143 -1.66 -10.94 -5.14
CA LYS A 143 -0.70 -12.03 -5.31
C LYS A 143 -1.18 -12.98 -6.40
N VAL A 144 -0.29 -13.27 -7.34
CA VAL A 144 -0.52 -14.22 -8.44
C VAL A 144 0.29 -15.48 -8.18
N SER A 145 -0.35 -16.63 -8.21
CA SER A 145 0.34 -17.93 -8.15
C SER A 145 -0.05 -18.77 -9.36
N ALA A 146 0.94 -19.12 -10.18
CA ALA A 146 0.75 -19.88 -11.40
C ALA A 146 2.01 -20.71 -11.72
N PRO A 147 1.92 -21.93 -12.26
CA PRO A 147 3.10 -22.76 -12.54
C PRO A 147 4.07 -22.17 -13.58
N ASN A 148 3.55 -21.31 -14.44
CA ASN A 148 4.26 -20.57 -15.49
C ASN A 148 4.73 -19.18 -15.06
N LEU A 149 4.63 -18.83 -13.77
CA LEU A 149 5.18 -17.61 -13.18
C LEU A 149 6.45 -17.95 -12.37
N ARG A 150 7.57 -17.31 -12.71
CA ARG A 150 8.84 -17.44 -11.99
C ARG A 150 9.54 -16.09 -11.95
N ASP A 151 9.95 -15.65 -10.76
CA ASP A 151 10.70 -14.40 -10.54
C ASP A 151 10.08 -13.19 -11.29
N GLY A 152 8.74 -13.09 -11.23
CA GLY A 152 7.97 -12.01 -11.85
C GLY A 152 7.90 -12.06 -13.37
N LYS A 153 8.37 -13.15 -13.97
CA LYS A 153 8.24 -13.47 -15.39
C LYS A 153 7.13 -14.50 -15.59
N TYR A 154 6.14 -14.14 -16.39
CA TYR A 154 5.00 -14.97 -16.73
C TYR A 154 5.12 -15.46 -18.17
N ASN A 155 5.02 -16.76 -18.39
CA ASN A 155 4.98 -17.36 -19.72
C ASN A 155 3.53 -17.64 -20.15
N ASN A 156 3.02 -16.84 -21.08
CA ASN A 156 1.64 -16.93 -21.59
C ASN A 156 1.42 -18.06 -22.63
N GLY A 157 2.40 -18.95 -22.82
CA GLY A 157 2.40 -20.01 -23.84
C GLY A 157 2.95 -19.59 -25.21
N LYS A 158 3.14 -18.29 -25.47
CA LYS A 158 3.76 -17.76 -26.69
C LYS A 158 5.10 -17.08 -26.41
N LYS A 159 5.19 -16.33 -25.32
CA LYS A 159 6.37 -15.56 -24.89
C LYS A 159 6.39 -15.42 -23.37
N THR A 160 7.57 -15.09 -22.85
CA THR A 160 7.76 -14.72 -21.46
C THR A 160 7.75 -13.20 -21.33
N VAL A 161 6.92 -12.66 -20.45
CA VAL A 161 6.79 -11.21 -20.17
C VAL A 161 6.89 -10.95 -18.68
N ASN A 162 7.09 -9.69 -18.27
CA ASN A 162 6.90 -9.32 -16.87
C ASN A 162 5.44 -9.55 -16.48
N LEU A 163 5.18 -9.90 -15.22
CA LEU A 163 3.82 -10.19 -14.72
C LEU A 163 2.84 -9.04 -14.96
N ASN A 164 3.26 -7.78 -14.74
CA ASN A 164 2.43 -6.62 -15.03
C ASN A 164 2.08 -6.48 -16.51
N ASN A 165 2.95 -6.96 -17.41
CA ASN A 165 2.69 -6.98 -18.86
C ASN A 165 1.88 -8.22 -19.30
N ALA A 166 1.53 -9.12 -18.38
CA ALA A 166 0.68 -10.27 -18.63
C ALA A 166 -0.81 -9.99 -18.37
N ILE A 167 -1.15 -8.82 -17.83
CA ILE A 167 -2.55 -8.39 -17.72
C ILE A 167 -3.03 -7.96 -19.10
N ASP A 168 -3.97 -8.70 -19.68
CA ASP A 168 -4.57 -8.38 -20.97
C ASP A 168 -5.66 -7.32 -20.80
N ASN A 169 -6.48 -7.46 -19.76
CA ASN A 169 -7.54 -6.51 -19.45
C ASN A 169 -7.82 -6.44 -17.95
N VAL A 170 -8.19 -5.25 -17.48
CA VAL A 170 -8.71 -5.02 -16.13
C VAL A 170 -9.90 -4.06 -16.16
N ILE A 171 -10.96 -4.41 -15.45
CA ILE A 171 -12.15 -3.59 -15.31
C ILE A 171 -12.44 -3.41 -13.83
N PHE A 172 -12.49 -2.16 -13.40
CA PHE A 172 -12.94 -1.76 -12.07
C PHE A 172 -14.38 -1.27 -12.12
N SER A 173 -15.19 -1.73 -11.16
CA SER A 173 -16.53 -1.18 -10.96
C SER A 173 -16.92 -1.11 -9.50
N VAL A 174 -17.73 -0.11 -9.15
CA VAL A 174 -18.35 0.05 -7.84
C VAL A 174 -19.83 0.30 -8.07
N ASP A 175 -20.70 -0.46 -7.38
CA ASP A 175 -22.15 -0.45 -7.60
C ASP A 175 -22.55 -0.66 -9.08
N GLY A 176 -21.80 -1.50 -9.80
CA GLY A 176 -22.00 -1.76 -11.23
C GLY A 176 -21.62 -0.62 -12.17
N LYS A 177 -20.98 0.45 -11.66
CA LYS A 177 -20.52 1.61 -12.45
C LYS A 177 -19.02 1.60 -12.63
N ARG A 178 -18.58 1.89 -13.86
CA ARG A 178 -17.17 2.01 -14.26
C ARG A 178 -16.75 3.48 -14.30
N GLN A 179 -15.46 3.73 -14.55
CA GLN A 179 -14.98 5.08 -14.84
C GLN A 179 -15.76 5.68 -16.03
N GLY A 180 -16.20 6.94 -15.90
CA GLY A 180 -16.96 7.65 -16.93
C GLY A 180 -18.48 7.43 -16.90
N ASP A 181 -18.97 6.43 -16.17
CA ASP A 181 -20.42 6.23 -16.02
C ASP A 181 -21.06 7.33 -15.15
N PRO A 182 -22.30 7.76 -15.45
CA PRO A 182 -23.01 8.75 -14.64
C PRO A 182 -23.12 8.36 -13.16
N GLY A 183 -22.57 9.19 -12.29
CA GLY A 183 -22.56 8.98 -10.83
C GLY A 183 -21.67 7.83 -10.38
N SER A 184 -20.66 7.48 -11.18
CA SER A 184 -19.50 6.70 -10.75
C SER A 184 -18.64 7.50 -9.79
N ILE A 185 -17.98 6.82 -8.86
CA ILE A 185 -16.96 7.42 -7.98
C ILE A 185 -15.54 7.19 -8.51
N LEU A 186 -15.40 6.49 -9.64
CA LEU A 186 -14.12 6.08 -10.23
C LEU A 186 -13.65 7.15 -11.22
N LYS A 187 -12.45 7.68 -11.01
CA LYS A 187 -11.85 8.72 -11.87
C LYS A 187 -10.74 8.17 -12.76
N GLY A 188 -10.06 7.11 -12.35
CA GLY A 188 -8.99 6.50 -13.13
C GLY A 188 -8.15 5.55 -12.29
N GLY A 189 -7.71 4.48 -12.94
CA GLY A 189 -6.93 3.42 -12.32
C GLY A 189 -5.56 3.23 -12.94
N PHE A 190 -4.65 2.66 -12.15
CA PHE A 190 -3.34 2.24 -12.59
C PHE A 190 -2.96 0.94 -11.91
N PHE A 191 -2.09 0.15 -12.54
CA PHE A 191 -1.50 -1.01 -11.90
C PHE A 191 -0.04 -1.19 -12.31
N ALA A 192 0.74 -1.76 -11.41
CA ALA A 192 2.16 -2.03 -11.60
C ALA A 192 2.59 -3.32 -10.88
N GLY A 193 3.82 -3.76 -11.15
CA GLY A 193 4.48 -4.77 -10.32
C GLY A 193 4.86 -4.20 -8.95
N ALA A 194 4.87 -5.04 -7.92
CA ALA A 194 5.13 -4.65 -6.54
C ALA A 194 6.63 -4.43 -6.19
N GLY A 195 7.52 -4.52 -7.17
CA GLY A 195 8.97 -4.42 -6.99
C GLY A 195 9.67 -5.78 -7.00
N GLU A 196 11.01 -5.76 -7.02
CA GLU A 196 11.82 -7.00 -7.11
C GLU A 196 11.69 -7.88 -5.86
N ALA A 197 11.43 -7.27 -4.70
CA ALA A 197 11.18 -8.00 -3.46
C ALA A 197 9.88 -8.80 -3.45
N ASN A 198 8.90 -8.42 -4.30
CA ASN A 198 7.58 -9.02 -4.38
C ASN A 198 7.20 -9.33 -5.84
N PRO A 199 7.97 -10.20 -6.53
CA PRO A 199 7.91 -10.33 -7.98
C PRO A 199 6.61 -11.01 -8.47
N ASP A 200 5.91 -11.71 -7.59
CA ASP A 200 4.62 -12.37 -7.83
C ASP A 200 3.41 -11.51 -7.45
N MET A 201 3.61 -10.24 -7.09
CA MET A 201 2.56 -9.32 -6.68
C MET A 201 2.39 -8.15 -7.64
N LEU A 202 1.14 -7.73 -7.77
CA LEU A 202 0.72 -6.53 -8.48
C LEU A 202 0.07 -5.55 -7.50
N ILE A 203 0.33 -4.27 -7.73
CA ILE A 203 -0.36 -3.17 -7.06
C ILE A 203 -1.42 -2.66 -8.02
N PHE A 204 -2.64 -2.53 -7.53
CA PHE A 204 -3.72 -1.86 -8.25
C PHE A 204 -4.13 -0.63 -7.46
N GLU A 205 -4.37 0.45 -8.17
CA GLU A 205 -4.71 1.75 -7.61
C GLU A 205 -5.88 2.34 -8.37
N GLU A 206 -6.74 3.03 -7.64
CA GLU A 206 -7.90 3.71 -8.18
C GLU A 206 -8.02 5.09 -7.52
N VAL A 207 -8.05 6.12 -8.35
CA VAL A 207 -8.32 7.49 -7.92
C VAL A 207 -9.82 7.69 -7.93
N LEU A 208 -10.35 8.22 -6.83
CA LEU A 208 -11.77 8.48 -6.69
C LEU A 208 -12.11 9.92 -7.05
N ASP A 209 -13.29 10.11 -7.62
CA ASP A 209 -13.86 11.42 -7.89
C ASP A 209 -14.41 12.04 -6.61
N THR A 210 -13.60 12.88 -5.98
CA THR A 210 -13.97 13.64 -4.78
C THR A 210 -14.63 14.99 -5.11
N SER A 211 -14.72 15.34 -6.39
CA SER A 211 -15.31 16.60 -6.89
C SER A 211 -16.71 16.43 -7.48
N GLY A 212 -17.13 15.19 -7.73
CA GLY A 212 -18.43 14.86 -8.29
C GLY A 212 -19.60 15.14 -7.35
N SER A 213 -20.82 15.04 -7.89
CA SER A 213 -22.07 15.26 -7.14
C SER A 213 -22.37 14.15 -6.11
N ARG A 214 -21.75 12.98 -6.27
CA ARG A 214 -21.85 11.85 -5.34
C ARG A 214 -20.64 11.86 -4.41
N SER A 215 -20.88 11.91 -3.10
CA SER A 215 -19.82 11.73 -2.11
C SER A 215 -19.26 10.30 -2.16
N VAL A 216 -17.94 10.18 -2.11
CA VAL A 216 -17.27 8.89 -1.92
C VAL A 216 -17.63 8.34 -0.53
N PRO A 217 -18.17 7.12 -0.41
CA PRO A 217 -18.52 6.53 0.88
C PRO A 217 -17.28 6.09 1.66
N ASP A 218 -17.39 6.03 2.99
CA ASP A 218 -16.32 5.55 3.88
C ASP A 218 -16.00 4.06 3.71
N SER A 219 -16.86 3.30 3.04
CA SER A 219 -16.61 1.91 2.67
C SER A 219 -17.36 1.56 1.40
N PHE A 220 -16.76 0.73 0.56
CA PHE A 220 -17.38 0.20 -0.65
C PHE A 220 -16.68 -1.11 -1.04
N ASN A 221 -17.36 -1.93 -1.83
CA ASN A 221 -16.76 -3.08 -2.47
C ASN A 221 -16.55 -2.77 -3.94
N ALA A 222 -15.36 -3.05 -4.45
CA ALA A 222 -15.08 -3.00 -5.87
C ALA A 222 -15.18 -4.40 -6.47
N GLU A 223 -15.90 -4.54 -7.58
CA GLU A 223 -15.82 -5.71 -8.44
C GLU A 223 -14.72 -5.45 -9.48
N VAL A 224 -13.65 -6.24 -9.40
CA VAL A 224 -12.50 -6.17 -10.30
C VAL A 224 -12.51 -7.40 -11.20
N THR A 225 -12.71 -7.19 -12.50
CA THR A 225 -12.56 -8.26 -13.50
C THR A 225 -11.18 -8.18 -14.13
N LEU A 226 -10.45 -9.29 -14.14
CA LEU A 226 -9.09 -9.37 -14.64
C LEU A 226 -8.93 -10.53 -15.62
N VAL A 227 -8.27 -10.27 -16.74
CA VAL A 227 -7.90 -11.28 -17.74
C VAL A 227 -6.38 -11.35 -17.84
N LEU A 228 -5.85 -12.57 -17.73
CA LEU A 228 -4.43 -12.84 -17.94
C LEU A 228 -4.21 -13.31 -19.38
N ASP A 229 -3.22 -12.74 -20.06
CA ASP A 229 -2.83 -13.17 -21.40
C ASP A 229 -2.50 -14.68 -21.41
N GLY A 230 -2.96 -15.37 -22.44
CA GLY A 230 -2.84 -16.83 -22.56
C GLY A 230 -3.84 -17.64 -21.75
N ILE A 231 -4.75 -17.02 -20.98
CA ILE A 231 -5.83 -17.71 -20.26
C ILE A 231 -7.19 -17.17 -20.72
N ASP A 232 -7.97 -18.03 -21.37
CA ASP A 232 -9.36 -17.74 -21.72
C ASP A 232 -10.28 -17.90 -20.49
N HIS A 233 -10.16 -16.96 -19.55
CA HIS A 233 -10.99 -16.86 -18.35
C HIS A 233 -10.94 -15.46 -17.74
N GLU A 234 -12.11 -14.97 -17.32
CA GLU A 234 -12.24 -13.74 -16.54
C GLU A 234 -12.24 -14.07 -15.04
N PHE A 235 -11.22 -13.60 -14.33
CA PHE A 235 -11.20 -13.66 -12.87
C PHE A 235 -12.02 -12.50 -12.31
N LYS A 236 -12.95 -12.78 -11.39
CA LYS A 236 -13.78 -11.77 -10.74
C LYS A 236 -13.44 -11.67 -9.26
N LEU A 237 -12.81 -10.57 -8.87
CA LEU A 237 -12.39 -10.30 -7.50
C LEU A 237 -13.40 -9.35 -6.84
N ASP A 238 -13.76 -9.67 -5.61
CA ASP A 238 -14.53 -8.79 -4.72
C ASP A 238 -13.56 -8.17 -3.70
N VAL A 239 -13.27 -6.87 -3.88
CA VAL A 239 -12.25 -6.14 -3.14
C VAL A 239 -12.91 -5.15 -2.17
N PRO A 240 -12.89 -5.42 -0.86
CA PRO A 240 -13.49 -4.53 0.12
C PRO A 240 -12.55 -3.39 0.48
N PHE A 241 -13.04 -2.15 0.39
CA PHE A 241 -12.34 -0.96 0.85
C PHE A 241 -13.03 -0.35 2.04
N ARG A 242 -12.23 0.03 3.05
CA ARG A 242 -12.66 0.81 4.21
C ARG A 242 -11.70 1.95 4.42
N LYS A 243 -12.25 3.15 4.62
CA LYS A 243 -11.48 4.36 4.83
C LYS A 243 -10.61 4.20 6.06
N SER A 244 -9.30 4.38 5.90
CA SER A 244 -8.30 4.11 6.93
C SER A 244 -7.98 5.34 7.79
N THR A 245 -8.50 6.51 7.44
CA THR A 245 -8.17 7.78 8.08
C THR A 245 -9.31 8.79 7.98
N ASP A 246 -9.52 9.55 9.05
CA ASP A 246 -10.35 10.76 9.04
C ASP A 246 -9.50 12.04 8.99
N ARG A 247 -8.17 11.91 8.94
CA ARG A 247 -7.23 13.03 8.84
C ARG A 247 -7.14 13.54 7.40
N ILE A 248 -8.24 14.11 6.92
CA ILE A 248 -8.35 14.68 5.58
C ILE A 248 -8.39 16.20 5.71
N VAL A 249 -7.43 16.87 5.09
CA VAL A 249 -7.39 18.32 5.00
C VAL A 249 -7.83 18.73 3.61
N ASN A 250 -8.88 19.54 3.50
CA ASN A 250 -9.32 20.13 2.24
C ASN A 250 -9.13 21.66 2.27
N ARG A 251 -8.52 22.23 1.22
CA ARG A 251 -8.31 23.66 1.05
C ARG A 251 -8.71 24.07 -0.36
N ASN A 252 -9.36 25.22 -0.49
CA ASN A 252 -9.72 25.81 -1.78
C ASN A 252 -9.08 27.20 -1.87
N PRO A 253 -7.74 27.29 -2.03
CA PRO A 253 -7.05 28.56 -1.99
C PRO A 253 -7.53 29.53 -3.08
N ASN A 254 -7.92 29.02 -4.25
CA ASN A 254 -8.32 29.83 -5.41
C ASN A 254 -7.35 30.97 -5.71
N SER A 255 -6.05 30.67 -5.55
CA SER A 255 -4.96 31.63 -5.65
C SER A 255 -4.30 31.53 -7.02
N ALA A 256 -3.80 32.66 -7.51
CA ALA A 256 -3.02 32.72 -8.74
C ALA A 256 -1.85 33.68 -8.60
N VAL A 257 -0.74 33.37 -9.26
CA VAL A 257 0.43 34.23 -9.42
C VAL A 257 0.77 34.30 -10.89
N THR A 258 0.96 35.52 -11.39
CA THR A 258 1.29 35.79 -12.78
C THR A 258 2.71 36.32 -12.89
N LYS A 259 3.48 35.76 -13.81
CA LYS A 259 4.81 36.23 -14.17
C LYS A 259 4.98 36.22 -15.68
N ASP A 260 5.26 37.41 -16.21
CA ASP A 260 5.44 37.69 -17.63
C ASP A 260 4.21 37.34 -18.48
N GLU A 261 4.12 36.13 -19.04
CA GLU A 261 2.94 35.66 -19.79
C GLU A 261 2.32 34.39 -19.20
N LEU A 262 2.89 33.86 -18.12
CA LEU A 262 2.44 32.65 -17.46
C LEU A 262 1.67 33.00 -16.19
N THR A 263 0.49 32.40 -16.04
CA THR A 263 -0.26 32.40 -14.79
C THR A 263 -0.29 31.00 -14.21
N PHE A 264 0.25 30.85 -13.00
CA PHE A 264 0.11 29.64 -12.19
C PHE A 264 -1.03 29.81 -11.19
N SER A 265 -1.93 28.83 -11.11
CA SER A 265 -3.07 28.87 -10.18
C SER A 265 -3.21 27.56 -9.43
N VAL A 266 -3.72 27.65 -8.20
CA VAL A 266 -4.10 26.50 -7.37
C VAL A 266 -5.55 26.72 -6.94
N SER A 267 -6.45 25.85 -7.38
CA SER A 267 -7.88 25.95 -7.07
C SER A 267 -8.21 25.18 -5.80
N ALA A 268 -7.68 23.97 -5.65
CA ALA A 268 -7.95 23.08 -4.54
C ALA A 268 -6.75 22.21 -4.16
N LEU A 269 -6.71 21.82 -2.89
CA LEU A 269 -5.72 20.93 -2.29
C LEU A 269 -6.44 20.00 -1.32
N GLN A 270 -6.11 18.72 -1.39
CA GLN A 270 -6.54 17.71 -0.45
C GLN A 270 -5.31 16.95 0.06
N ALA A 271 -5.13 16.86 1.38
CA ALA A 271 -4.03 16.10 1.97
C ALA A 271 -4.57 15.04 2.92
N THR A 272 -4.12 13.81 2.73
CA THR A 272 -4.32 12.66 3.62
C THR A 272 -2.95 12.19 4.13
N PRO A 273 -2.87 11.20 5.03
CA PRO A 273 -1.59 10.58 5.39
C PRO A 273 -0.90 9.84 4.24
N LEU A 274 -1.62 9.49 3.17
CA LEU A 274 -1.11 8.74 2.03
C LEU A 274 -0.80 9.64 0.83
N THR A 275 -1.72 10.54 0.52
CA THR A 275 -1.74 11.27 -0.75
C THR A 275 -2.04 12.75 -0.53
N THR A 276 -1.20 13.59 -1.13
CA THR A 276 -1.45 15.02 -1.29
C THR A 276 -1.86 15.26 -2.74
N ARG A 277 -3.11 15.63 -2.95
CA ARG A 277 -3.71 15.93 -4.26
C ARG A 277 -3.85 17.43 -4.43
N ILE A 278 -3.38 17.95 -5.57
CA ILE A 278 -3.35 19.37 -5.85
C ILE A 278 -3.98 19.62 -7.23
N TYR A 279 -5.07 20.37 -7.22
CA TYR A 279 -5.70 20.91 -8.43
C TYR A 279 -5.07 22.25 -8.74
N SER A 280 -4.35 22.30 -9.85
CA SER A 280 -3.59 23.47 -10.27
C SER A 280 -3.67 23.69 -11.77
N SER A 281 -3.19 24.83 -12.25
CA SER A 281 -3.15 25.10 -13.68
C SER A 281 -2.05 26.06 -14.07
N ILE A 282 -1.56 25.92 -15.30
CA ILE A 282 -0.69 26.90 -15.95
C ILE A 282 -1.42 27.45 -17.17
N ALA A 283 -1.54 28.78 -17.28
CA ALA A 283 -2.20 29.47 -18.39
C ALA A 283 -1.24 30.45 -19.11
N LEU A 284 -1.53 30.72 -20.38
CA LEU A 284 -0.90 31.79 -21.16
C LEU A 284 -1.85 32.98 -21.32
N ASP A 285 -1.58 34.10 -20.67
CA ASP A 285 -2.54 35.21 -20.54
C ASP A 285 -2.84 35.96 -21.83
N LYS A 286 -1.91 35.91 -22.80
CA LYS A 286 -1.98 36.69 -24.05
C LYS A 286 -2.66 35.96 -25.21
N VAL A 287 -3.14 34.74 -24.97
CA VAL A 287 -3.84 33.93 -25.96
C VAL A 287 -5.16 33.45 -25.36
N SER A 288 -6.18 33.29 -26.20
CA SER A 288 -7.48 32.72 -25.80
C SER A 288 -7.53 31.20 -25.96
N ALA A 289 -6.69 30.64 -26.83
CA ALA A 289 -6.56 29.22 -27.09
C ALA A 289 -5.10 28.85 -27.37
N LEU A 290 -4.68 27.66 -26.93
CA LEU A 290 -3.34 27.15 -27.19
C LEU A 290 -3.24 26.57 -28.61
N ASN A 291 -2.12 26.84 -29.29
CA ASN A 291 -1.68 26.03 -30.42
C ASN A 291 -0.79 24.86 -29.97
N VAL A 292 -0.47 23.92 -30.87
CA VAL A 292 0.35 22.73 -30.58
C VAL A 292 1.70 23.06 -29.94
N LYS A 293 2.33 24.17 -30.34
CA LYS A 293 3.63 24.59 -29.77
C LYS A 293 3.47 25.07 -28.33
N GLU A 294 2.41 25.82 -28.05
CA GLU A 294 2.08 26.32 -26.71
C GLU A 294 1.64 25.19 -25.78
N GLU A 295 0.82 24.27 -26.27
CA GLU A 295 0.50 23.02 -25.59
C GLU A 295 1.78 22.26 -25.18
N ASN A 296 2.66 21.98 -26.14
CA ASN A 296 3.93 21.29 -25.86
C ASN A 296 4.82 22.05 -24.88
N ARG A 297 4.76 23.39 -24.88
CA ARG A 297 5.46 24.21 -23.90
C ARG A 297 4.86 24.04 -22.50
N LEU A 298 3.54 24.09 -22.35
CA LEU A 298 2.88 23.95 -21.06
C LEU A 298 3.06 22.54 -20.46
N ARG A 299 3.04 21.49 -21.28
CA ARG A 299 3.33 20.11 -20.84
C ARG A 299 4.75 19.92 -20.29
N ARG A 300 5.68 20.81 -20.60
CA ARG A 300 7.03 20.81 -20.04
C ARG A 300 7.14 21.56 -18.71
N ILE A 301 6.03 22.06 -18.17
CA ILE A 301 6.02 22.73 -16.86
C ILE A 301 5.50 21.74 -15.82
N GLY A 302 6.41 21.26 -14.98
CA GLY A 302 6.10 20.46 -13.80
C GLY A 302 5.90 21.33 -12.57
N ILE A 303 5.38 20.74 -11.49
CA ILE A 303 5.19 21.42 -10.20
C ILE A 303 5.90 20.61 -9.12
N ALA A 304 6.94 21.18 -8.53
CA ALA A 304 7.60 20.59 -7.36
C ALA A 304 6.89 21.09 -6.10
N VAL A 305 6.65 20.19 -5.16
CA VAL A 305 5.93 20.49 -3.91
C VAL A 305 6.83 20.20 -2.74
N PHE A 306 6.97 21.17 -1.86
CA PHE A 306 7.78 21.07 -0.65
C PHE A 306 6.90 21.26 0.57
N ASP A 307 7.16 20.50 1.63
CA ASP A 307 6.54 20.76 2.93
C ASP A 307 7.25 21.89 3.70
N ASP A 308 6.71 22.22 4.86
CA ASP A 308 7.22 23.23 5.79
C ASP A 308 8.58 22.89 6.41
N GLN A 309 9.06 21.66 6.24
CA GLN A 309 10.40 21.22 6.61
C GLN A 309 11.38 21.28 5.44
N GLY A 310 10.92 21.70 4.25
CA GLY A 310 11.73 21.77 3.04
C GLY A 310 11.94 20.42 2.34
N ARG A 311 11.19 19.39 2.73
CA ARG A 311 11.23 18.07 2.05
C ARG A 311 10.37 18.13 0.80
N GLN A 312 10.91 17.70 -0.33
CA GLN A 312 10.14 17.57 -1.56
C GLN A 312 9.21 16.35 -1.44
N LEU A 313 7.93 16.52 -1.75
CA LEU A 313 7.00 15.41 -1.85
C LEU A 313 7.28 14.63 -3.15
N PRO A 314 7.45 13.31 -3.08
CA PRO A 314 7.60 12.47 -4.27
C PRO A 314 6.36 12.58 -5.15
N SER A 315 6.57 12.82 -6.45
CA SER A 315 5.47 12.79 -7.43
C SER A 315 4.96 11.36 -7.56
N LEU A 316 3.65 11.20 -7.62
CA LEU A 316 3.00 9.96 -8.00
C LEU A 316 2.53 10.11 -9.45
N ASN A 317 1.25 9.87 -9.72
CA ASN A 317 0.60 10.12 -10.99
C ASN A 317 -0.18 11.44 -10.98
N GLY A 318 -0.64 11.86 -12.16
CA GLY A 318 -1.48 13.02 -12.31
C GLY A 318 -2.09 13.09 -13.71
N ASP A 319 -3.17 13.85 -13.83
CA ASP A 319 -3.90 14.01 -15.08
C ASP A 319 -3.83 15.47 -15.55
N GLY A 320 -3.69 15.65 -16.86
CA GLY A 320 -3.53 16.96 -17.50
C GLY A 320 -4.56 17.17 -18.61
N VAL A 321 -5.39 18.22 -18.51
CA VAL A 321 -6.41 18.55 -19.52
C VAL A 321 -6.24 19.99 -20.00
N TYR A 322 -6.19 20.19 -21.31
CA TYR A 322 -6.20 21.53 -21.88
C TYR A 322 -7.62 22.10 -21.93
N GLU A 323 -7.73 23.38 -21.60
CA GLU A 323 -8.98 24.13 -21.64
C GLU A 323 -8.67 25.57 -22.04
N GLY A 324 -9.03 25.95 -23.26
CA GLY A 324 -8.72 27.29 -23.80
C GLY A 324 -7.22 27.54 -23.83
N ASN A 325 -6.76 28.52 -23.05
CA ASN A 325 -5.36 28.95 -22.95
C ASN A 325 -4.59 28.28 -21.78
N ARG A 326 -5.14 27.22 -21.18
CA ARG A 326 -4.71 26.68 -19.90
C ARG A 326 -4.53 25.17 -19.94
N LEU A 327 -3.53 24.69 -19.22
CA LEU A 327 -3.36 23.29 -18.85
C LEU A 327 -3.76 23.12 -17.39
N ASN A 328 -4.84 22.38 -17.15
CA ASN A 328 -5.31 21.96 -15.84
C ASN A 328 -4.61 20.68 -15.40
N PHE A 329 -4.17 20.65 -14.15
CA PHE A 329 -3.53 19.51 -13.54
C PHE A 329 -4.30 19.04 -12.30
N ASP A 330 -4.48 17.73 -12.21
CA ASP A 330 -4.82 17.01 -10.99
C ASP A 330 -3.60 16.18 -10.60
N ASN A 331 -2.67 16.81 -9.87
CA ASN A 331 -1.40 16.21 -9.49
C ASN A 331 -1.51 15.50 -8.15
N ARG A 332 -0.89 14.33 -8.02
CA ARG A 332 -0.81 13.59 -6.75
C ARG A 332 0.65 13.40 -6.35
N TYR A 333 0.87 13.53 -5.05
CA TYR A 333 2.17 13.37 -4.41
C TYR A 333 2.03 12.44 -3.20
N ALA A 334 3.07 11.67 -2.90
CA ALA A 334 3.13 10.89 -1.69
C ALA A 334 3.22 11.84 -0.49
N SER A 335 2.29 11.73 0.45
CA SER A 335 2.35 12.53 1.67
C SER A 335 3.48 12.04 2.55
N THR A 336 4.18 12.98 3.19
CA THR A 336 5.21 12.67 4.18
C THR A 336 4.58 12.47 5.55
N PRO A 337 5.05 11.51 6.36
CA PRO A 337 4.58 11.38 7.74
C PRO A 337 4.90 12.63 8.55
N GLY A 338 3.94 13.07 9.36
CA GLY A 338 4.07 14.24 10.23
C GLY A 338 2.90 15.21 10.11
N LYS A 339 2.99 16.32 10.84
CA LYS A 339 2.11 17.48 10.62
C LYS A 339 2.84 18.45 9.71
N THR A 340 2.20 18.82 8.61
CA THR A 340 2.67 19.87 7.70
C THR A 340 1.78 21.08 7.83
N GLY A 341 2.39 22.24 8.13
CA GLY A 341 1.67 23.49 8.28
C GLY A 341 1.36 24.19 6.97
N TYR A 342 2.26 24.11 5.99
CA TYR A 342 2.07 24.67 4.66
C TYR A 342 2.84 23.87 3.61
N LEU A 343 2.42 24.01 2.35
CA LEU A 343 3.16 23.55 1.19
C LEU A 343 3.69 24.75 0.39
N VAL A 344 4.86 24.57 -0.20
CA VAL A 344 5.43 25.49 -1.20
C VAL A 344 5.42 24.78 -2.55
N LEU A 345 4.65 25.32 -3.49
CA LEU A 345 4.54 24.83 -4.84
C LEU A 345 5.41 25.68 -5.75
N LYS A 346 6.28 25.03 -6.52
CA LYS A 346 7.25 25.69 -7.41
C LYS A 346 7.13 25.12 -8.83
N PRO A 347 6.57 25.88 -9.78
CA PRO A 347 6.62 25.51 -11.19
C PRO A 347 8.07 25.43 -11.70
N PHE A 348 8.38 24.43 -12.51
CA PHE A 348 9.71 24.23 -13.10
C PHE A 348 9.63 23.70 -14.52
N VAL A 349 10.65 24.00 -15.33
CA VAL A 349 10.77 23.49 -16.69
C VAL A 349 11.47 22.13 -16.68
N ILE A 350 10.80 21.12 -17.23
CA ILE A 350 11.34 19.78 -17.44
C ILE A 350 12.34 19.85 -18.60
N LYS A 351 13.62 19.60 -18.30
CA LYS A 351 14.73 19.69 -19.27
C LYS A 351 15.08 18.34 -19.89
N ASP A 352 15.05 17.28 -19.09
CA ASP A 352 15.27 15.90 -19.51
C ASP A 352 14.21 15.02 -18.89
N ASP A 353 13.77 14.04 -19.66
CA ASP A 353 12.77 13.06 -19.29
C ASP A 353 13.34 12.26 -18.09
N PHE A 354 12.73 12.41 -16.91
CA PHE A 354 12.89 11.55 -15.71
C PHE A 354 14.05 11.80 -14.72
N THR A 355 14.68 12.99 -14.65
CA THR A 355 15.50 13.29 -13.46
C THR A 355 14.60 13.61 -12.25
N GLU A 356 14.66 12.76 -11.20
CA GLU A 356 13.89 12.95 -9.95
C GLU A 356 14.23 14.25 -9.20
N LYS A 357 15.40 14.83 -9.49
CA LYS A 357 15.87 16.06 -8.84
C LYS A 357 15.72 17.26 -9.75
N VAL A 358 14.91 18.20 -9.32
CA VAL A 358 14.75 19.50 -9.95
C VAL A 358 15.90 20.42 -9.52
N HIS A 359 16.65 20.92 -10.49
CA HIS A 359 17.75 21.87 -10.25
C HIS A 359 17.24 23.31 -10.15
N GLU A 360 17.97 24.16 -9.42
CA GLU A 360 17.57 25.56 -9.15
C GLU A 360 17.35 26.41 -10.42
N ASP A 361 18.06 26.08 -11.50
CA ASP A 361 17.95 26.75 -12.80
C ASP A 361 16.76 26.26 -13.65
N GLN A 362 15.99 25.29 -13.15
CA GLN A 362 14.74 24.82 -13.76
C GLN A 362 13.52 25.56 -13.22
N TYR A 363 13.58 26.13 -12.01
CA TYR A 363 12.43 26.82 -11.42
C TYR A 363 12.06 28.09 -12.18
N ILE A 364 10.75 28.27 -12.38
CA ILE A 364 10.20 29.49 -12.97
C ILE A 364 10.01 30.51 -11.84
N LYS A 365 11.05 31.32 -11.61
CA LYS A 365 11.10 32.30 -10.53
C LYS A 365 9.95 33.30 -10.60
N GLY A 366 9.31 33.56 -9.47
CA GLY A 366 8.19 34.49 -9.35
C GLY A 366 6.82 33.86 -9.57
N LEU A 367 6.73 32.54 -9.76
CA LEU A 367 5.47 31.77 -9.81
C LEU A 367 5.28 30.88 -8.58
N GLU A 368 6.16 30.95 -7.58
CA GLU A 368 6.07 30.13 -6.38
C GLU A 368 4.85 30.51 -5.54
N MET A 369 4.17 29.51 -4.98
CA MET A 369 3.00 29.71 -4.14
C MET A 369 3.13 28.96 -2.83
N LYS A 370 2.85 29.65 -1.72
CA LYS A 370 2.69 29.02 -0.40
C LYS A 370 1.21 28.82 -0.11
N ILE A 371 0.82 27.60 0.23
CA ILE A 371 -0.56 27.24 0.61
C ILE A 371 -0.55 26.67 2.02
N ASP A 372 -1.30 27.27 2.93
CA ASP A 372 -1.44 26.76 4.29
C ASP A 372 -2.33 25.50 4.31
N VAL A 373 -1.88 24.49 5.05
CA VAL A 373 -2.53 23.17 5.20
C VAL A 373 -3.22 23.07 6.56
N HIS A 374 -2.91 23.90 7.55
CA HIS A 374 -3.68 23.99 8.79
C HIS A 374 -5.00 24.76 8.63
N ALA A 375 -5.99 24.43 9.45
CA ALA A 375 -7.18 25.26 9.56
C ALA A 375 -6.74 26.49 10.37
N ALA A 376 -7.24 27.67 10.02
CA ALA A 376 -7.21 28.75 11.00
C ALA A 376 -8.04 28.25 12.19
N ASP A 377 -7.40 28.08 13.34
CA ASP A 377 -8.06 27.76 14.60
C ASP A 377 -9.05 28.86 15.02
#